data_AF-A0A8B9P8C4-F1
#
_entry.id   AF-A0A8B9P8C4-F1
#
_cell.length_a   1.000
_cell.length_b   1.000
_cell.length_c   1.000
_cell.angle_alpha   90.00
_cell.angle_beta   90.00
_cell.angle_gamma   90.00
#
_symmetry.space_group_name_H-M   'P 1'
#
loop_
_entity.id
_entity.type
_entity.pdbx_description
1 polymer ?
#
loop_
_entity_poly.entity_id
_entity_poly.type
_entity_poly.pdbx_seq_one_letter_code
_entity_poly.pdbx_strand_id
1 'polypeptide(L)'
;RSSKPAMFNSEHLAIQKIHQHPLPMIHVDAFLYDDDFVDSLCEEGKMSRNYCTECGSYKTASLEFISHSFSLMELKFLYQHVLPDLTGKVVVDVGSRLGAVLFAGYLYSSASQLYGVEMNADFCQLQEMTITKYKFIDRIKVVHADICTQASLLQKADVVVMNNVFEYFLDRLEQVRAWEFIACNVRKRGLLLITVPSLKESLSKLQTDIQLSQWVEEIQLNYDVYMEKEVDREALEQIHLYKIL
;
A
#
# COMPACT_ATOMS: atom_id res chain seq x y z
N ARG A 1 16.18 0.79 -30.34
CA ARG A 1 16.72 1.58 -29.20
C ARG A 1 15.57 1.73 -28.22
N SER A 2 15.47 0.84 -27.23
CA SER A 2 14.43 0.91 -26.21
C SER A 2 14.70 2.11 -25.31
N SER A 3 13.73 3.01 -25.23
CA SER A 3 13.65 4.01 -24.17
C SER A 3 13.53 3.25 -22.85
N LYS A 4 14.57 3.29 -22.01
CA LYS A 4 14.41 2.95 -20.60
C LYS A 4 13.37 3.93 -20.05
N PRO A 5 12.23 3.47 -19.48
CA PRO A 5 11.32 4.38 -18.80
C PRO A 5 12.12 5.12 -17.72
N ALA A 6 11.87 6.41 -17.56
CA ALA A 6 12.45 7.18 -16.47
C ALA A 6 11.99 6.52 -15.16
N MET A 7 12.92 5.88 -14.44
CA MET A 7 12.62 5.13 -13.24
C MET A 7 12.77 6.03 -12.02
N PHE A 8 11.82 5.92 -11.10
CA PHE A 8 11.89 6.59 -9.81
C PHE A 8 12.98 5.96 -8.93
N ASN A 9 13.78 6.78 -8.25
CA ASN A 9 14.96 6.29 -7.53
C ASN A 9 14.62 5.27 -6.42
N SER A 10 13.47 5.44 -5.75
CA SER A 10 12.96 4.53 -4.70
C SER A 10 12.56 3.15 -5.23
N GLU A 11 12.24 3.03 -6.51
CA GLU A 11 11.76 1.79 -7.13
C GLU A 11 12.92 0.85 -7.52
N HIS A 12 14.18 1.33 -7.52
CA HIS A 12 15.32 0.50 -7.92
C HIS A 12 15.49 -0.74 -7.04
N LEU A 13 15.31 -0.60 -5.72
CA LEU A 13 15.45 -1.74 -4.80
C LEU A 13 14.29 -2.72 -4.95
N ALA A 14 13.06 -2.21 -5.13
CA ALA A 14 11.89 -3.03 -5.39
C ALA A 14 12.09 -3.87 -6.66
N ILE A 15 12.54 -3.24 -7.75
CA ILE A 15 12.86 -3.91 -9.02
C ILE A 15 13.99 -4.93 -8.86
N GLN A 16 15.05 -4.59 -8.13
CA GLN A 16 16.14 -5.53 -7.86
C GLN A 16 15.65 -6.78 -7.11
N LYS A 17 14.77 -6.61 -6.12
CA LYS A 17 14.18 -7.73 -5.37
C LYS A 17 13.24 -8.56 -6.23
N ILE A 18 12.44 -7.93 -7.08
CA ILE A 18 11.60 -8.62 -8.09
C ILE A 18 12.48 -9.47 -9.01
N HIS A 19 13.63 -8.96 -9.47
CA HIS A 19 14.57 -9.73 -10.30
C HIS A 19 15.29 -10.86 -9.56
N GLN A 20 15.41 -10.77 -8.24
CA GLN A 20 16.00 -11.82 -7.40
C GLN A 20 14.96 -12.86 -6.97
N HIS A 21 13.67 -12.64 -7.25
CA HIS A 21 12.61 -13.56 -6.90
C HIS A 21 12.76 -14.88 -7.70
N PRO A 22 12.57 -16.05 -7.07
CA PRO A 22 12.75 -17.34 -7.73
C PRO A 22 11.74 -17.59 -8.86
N LEU A 23 10.59 -16.92 -8.82
CA LEU A 23 9.55 -16.96 -9.84
C LEU A 23 9.48 -15.62 -10.60
N PRO A 24 9.31 -15.64 -11.93
CA PRO A 24 9.15 -14.44 -12.72
C PRO A 24 7.91 -13.65 -12.31
N MET A 25 8.11 -12.36 -12.07
CA MET A 25 7.11 -11.47 -11.47
C MET A 25 7.08 -10.14 -12.21
N ILE A 26 5.88 -9.56 -12.34
CA ILE A 26 5.64 -8.26 -12.98
C ILE A 26 5.00 -7.31 -11.97
N HIS A 27 5.52 -6.09 -11.90
CA HIS A 27 4.93 -5.01 -11.13
C HIS A 27 3.90 -4.24 -11.96
N VAL A 28 2.65 -4.18 -11.50
CA VAL A 28 1.55 -3.40 -12.08
C VAL A 28 0.89 -2.60 -10.96
N ASP A 29 0.69 -1.30 -11.20
CA ASP A 29 0.00 -0.44 -10.23
C ASP A 29 -1.52 -0.63 -10.33
N ALA A 30 -2.12 -1.30 -9.35
CA ALA A 30 -3.55 -1.63 -9.34
C ALA A 30 -4.48 -0.41 -9.14
N PHE A 31 -3.94 0.76 -8.77
CA PHE A 31 -4.72 1.99 -8.73
C PHE A 31 -4.88 2.59 -10.13
N LEU A 32 -3.86 2.49 -10.98
CA LEU A 32 -3.88 3.03 -12.34
C LEU A 32 -4.39 2.04 -13.39
N TYR A 33 -4.15 0.75 -13.19
CA TYR A 33 -4.43 -0.31 -14.17
C TYR A 33 -5.20 -1.43 -13.47
N ASP A 34 -6.49 -1.54 -13.78
CA ASP A 34 -7.33 -2.66 -13.36
C ASP A 34 -7.06 -3.91 -14.22
N ASP A 35 -7.66 -5.03 -13.81
CA ASP A 35 -7.50 -6.30 -14.52
C ASP A 35 -8.00 -6.25 -15.96
N ASP A 36 -9.10 -5.53 -16.21
CA ASP A 36 -9.64 -5.32 -17.56
C ASP A 36 -8.64 -4.60 -18.46
N PHE A 37 -7.95 -3.57 -17.93
CA PHE A 37 -6.91 -2.89 -18.66
C PHE A 37 -5.70 -3.80 -18.92
N VAL A 38 -5.28 -4.59 -17.93
CA VAL A 38 -4.19 -5.57 -18.10
C VAL A 38 -4.56 -6.62 -19.15
N ASP A 39 -5.80 -7.09 -19.16
CA ASP A 39 -6.31 -8.05 -20.15
C ASP A 39 -6.30 -7.45 -21.55
N SER A 40 -6.74 -6.20 -21.71
CA SER A 40 -6.65 -5.50 -22.99
C SER A 40 -5.21 -5.40 -23.52
N LEU A 41 -4.23 -5.14 -22.63
CA LEU A 41 -2.82 -5.12 -23.02
C LEU A 41 -2.30 -6.50 -23.43
N CYS A 42 -2.82 -7.57 -22.83
CA CYS A 42 -2.49 -8.94 -23.20
C CYS A 42 -3.09 -9.31 -24.56
N GLU A 43 -4.35 -8.95 -24.81
CA GLU A 43 -5.03 -9.15 -26.11
C GLU A 43 -4.31 -8.38 -27.23
N GLU A 44 -3.83 -7.17 -26.95
CA GLU A 44 -3.04 -6.36 -27.89
C GLU A 44 -1.60 -6.86 -28.08
N GLY A 45 -1.18 -7.91 -27.37
CA GLY A 45 0.18 -8.45 -27.42
C GLY A 45 1.25 -7.52 -26.87
N LYS A 46 0.87 -6.50 -26.10
CA LYS A 46 1.77 -5.56 -25.41
C LYS A 46 2.24 -6.11 -24.07
N MET A 47 1.51 -7.06 -23.51
CA MET A 47 1.78 -7.74 -22.24
C MET A 47 1.49 -9.23 -22.35
N SER A 48 1.95 -10.03 -21.38
CA SER A 48 1.59 -11.44 -21.24
C SER A 48 1.37 -11.75 -19.75
N ARG A 49 0.34 -12.52 -19.42
CA ARG A 49 0.13 -13.11 -18.09
C ARG A 49 0.94 -14.40 -17.87
N ASN A 50 1.63 -14.89 -18.90
CA ASN A 50 2.38 -16.15 -18.84
C ASN A 50 3.84 -16.00 -19.31
N TYR A 51 4.73 -16.80 -18.75
CA TYR A 51 6.11 -16.95 -19.21
C TYR A 51 6.40 -18.38 -19.67
N CYS A 52 7.38 -18.54 -20.55
CA CYS A 52 7.77 -19.85 -21.07
C CYS A 52 8.70 -20.55 -20.07
N THR A 53 8.36 -21.78 -19.69
CA THR A 53 9.21 -22.59 -18.80
C THR A 53 10.32 -23.32 -19.57
N GLU A 54 10.11 -23.56 -20.87
CA GLU A 54 11.07 -24.17 -21.79
C GLU A 54 11.05 -23.41 -23.13
N CYS A 55 11.97 -22.46 -23.34
CA CYS A 55 11.99 -21.57 -24.51
C CYS A 55 11.89 -22.32 -25.85
N GLY A 56 10.96 -21.90 -26.71
CA GLY A 56 10.68 -22.55 -28.00
C GLY A 56 9.66 -23.69 -27.93
N SER A 57 9.15 -24.02 -26.73
CA SER A 57 8.01 -24.92 -26.54
C SER A 57 6.70 -24.15 -26.32
N TYR A 58 5.60 -24.88 -26.18
CA TYR A 58 4.29 -24.35 -25.74
C TYR A 58 4.07 -24.49 -24.24
N LYS A 59 5.09 -24.87 -23.46
CA LYS A 59 4.97 -24.98 -22.01
C LYS A 59 5.11 -23.60 -21.37
N THR A 60 4.05 -23.16 -20.73
CA THR A 60 3.98 -21.87 -20.05
C THR A 60 3.52 -22.04 -18.61
N ALA A 61 3.92 -21.09 -17.76
CA ALA A 61 3.42 -20.93 -16.41
C ALA A 61 2.97 -19.48 -16.19
N SER A 62 2.08 -19.26 -15.22
CA SER A 62 1.57 -17.93 -14.89
C SER A 62 2.66 -17.04 -14.29
N LEU A 63 2.65 -15.76 -14.67
CA LEU A 63 3.44 -14.71 -14.05
C LEU A 63 2.75 -14.25 -12.75
N GLU A 64 3.54 -13.97 -11.72
CA GLU A 64 3.03 -13.33 -10.50
C GLU A 64 2.93 -11.81 -10.73
N PHE A 65 1.77 -11.23 -10.46
CA PHE A 65 1.54 -9.79 -10.54
C PHE A 65 1.58 -9.19 -9.14
N ILE A 66 2.40 -8.17 -8.94
CA ILE A 66 2.47 -7.44 -7.67
C ILE A 66 2.09 -5.98 -7.87
N SER A 67 1.23 -5.49 -6.98
CA SER A 67 0.92 -4.07 -6.81
C SER A 67 1.38 -3.59 -5.44
N HIS A 68 1.95 -2.40 -5.38
CA HIS A 68 2.22 -1.67 -4.13
C HIS A 68 1.22 -0.52 -3.93
N SER A 69 0.05 -0.62 -4.55
CA SER A 69 -1.04 0.35 -4.40
C SER A 69 -2.35 -0.40 -4.32
N PHE A 70 -3.26 0.14 -3.51
CA PHE A 70 -4.61 -0.39 -3.45
C PHE A 70 -5.35 -0.12 -4.75
N SER A 71 -6.08 -1.11 -5.23
CA SER A 71 -7.11 -0.97 -6.24
C SER A 71 -8.27 -0.09 -5.76
N LEU A 72 -9.08 0.38 -6.70
CA LEU A 72 -10.31 1.13 -6.37
C LEU A 72 -11.27 0.32 -5.51
N MET A 73 -11.32 -1.00 -5.70
CA MET A 73 -12.15 -1.90 -4.93
C MET A 73 -11.69 -1.99 -3.47
N GLU A 74 -10.39 -2.21 -3.25
CA GLU A 74 -9.82 -2.27 -1.90
C GLU A 74 -10.00 -0.93 -1.16
N LEU A 75 -9.84 0.20 -1.86
CA LEU A 75 -10.07 1.54 -1.29
C LEU A 75 -11.53 1.74 -0.86
N LYS A 76 -12.50 1.30 -1.67
CA LYS A 76 -13.92 1.33 -1.29
C LYS A 76 -14.19 0.45 -0.09
N PHE A 77 -13.72 -0.80 -0.12
CA PHE A 77 -13.84 -1.72 1.01
C PHE A 77 -13.31 -1.09 2.30
N LEU A 78 -12.11 -0.50 2.23
CA LEU A 78 -11.46 0.15 3.36
C LEU A 78 -12.30 1.27 3.98
N TYR A 79 -12.73 2.24 3.18
CA TYR A 79 -13.40 3.42 3.70
C TYR A 79 -14.91 3.25 3.94
N GLN A 80 -15.57 2.32 3.25
CA GLN A 80 -17.02 2.14 3.33
C GLN A 80 -17.44 1.00 4.25
N HIS A 81 -16.56 0.01 4.49
CA HIS A 81 -16.91 -1.21 5.23
C HIS A 81 -15.96 -1.55 6.37
N VAL A 82 -14.68 -1.18 6.29
CA VAL A 82 -13.69 -1.49 7.33
C VAL A 82 -13.59 -0.37 8.37
N LEU A 83 -13.40 0.87 7.91
CA LEU A 83 -13.20 2.01 8.79
C LEU A 83 -14.52 2.55 9.36
N PRO A 84 -14.53 3.00 10.64
CA PRO A 84 -15.69 3.65 11.23
C PRO A 84 -15.83 5.08 10.70
N ASP A 85 -16.85 5.82 11.17
CA ASP A 85 -16.96 7.26 10.90
C ASP A 85 -15.67 7.99 11.35
N LEU A 86 -15.12 8.78 10.43
CA LEU A 86 -13.86 9.49 10.61
C LEU A 86 -14.04 10.97 10.93
N THR A 87 -15.25 11.40 11.32
CA THR A 87 -15.51 12.80 11.65
C THR A 87 -14.54 13.28 12.76
N GLY A 88 -13.77 14.32 12.45
CA GLY A 88 -12.78 14.88 13.38
C GLY A 88 -11.48 14.07 13.48
N LYS A 89 -11.33 12.95 12.75
CA LYS A 89 -10.19 12.02 12.84
C LYS A 89 -9.07 12.36 11.87
N VAL A 90 -7.84 12.03 12.27
CA VAL A 90 -6.64 12.16 11.43
C VAL A 90 -6.24 10.80 10.88
N VAL A 91 -6.09 10.72 9.56
CA VAL A 91 -5.58 9.53 8.87
C VAL A 91 -4.17 9.80 8.36
N VAL A 92 -3.26 8.83 8.55
CA VAL A 92 -1.89 8.88 8.03
C VAL A 92 -1.67 7.69 7.12
N ASP A 93 -1.29 7.95 5.88
CA ASP A 93 -0.88 6.97 4.88
C ASP A 93 0.64 6.96 4.77
N VAL A 94 1.26 5.84 5.14
CA VAL A 94 2.73 5.68 5.12
C VAL A 94 3.12 5.14 3.75
N GLY A 95 4.10 5.78 3.09
CA GLY A 95 4.48 5.38 1.73
C GLY A 95 3.36 5.64 0.73
N SER A 96 2.84 6.87 0.74
CA SER A 96 1.60 7.21 0.02
C SER A 96 1.67 7.12 -1.51
N ARG A 97 2.85 6.97 -2.12
CA ARG A 97 3.08 6.81 -3.57
C ARG A 97 2.28 7.76 -4.44
N LEU A 98 1.27 7.30 -5.17
CA LEU A 98 0.44 8.12 -6.05
C LEU A 98 -0.73 8.81 -5.34
N GLY A 99 -0.89 8.61 -4.03
CA GLY A 99 -1.92 9.26 -3.19
C GLY A 99 -3.28 8.57 -3.19
N ALA A 100 -3.35 7.31 -3.65
CA ALA A 100 -4.61 6.58 -3.81
C ALA A 100 -5.47 6.54 -2.54
N VAL A 101 -4.85 6.22 -1.39
CA VAL A 101 -5.50 6.20 -0.07
C VAL A 101 -6.02 7.59 0.31
N LEU A 102 -5.23 8.65 0.06
CA LEU A 102 -5.61 10.03 0.38
C LEU A 102 -6.82 10.49 -0.43
N PHE A 103 -6.83 10.21 -1.74
CA PHE A 103 -7.91 10.62 -2.63
C PHE A 103 -9.19 9.86 -2.32
N ALA A 104 -9.11 8.55 -2.08
CA ALA A 104 -10.25 7.76 -1.64
C ALA A 104 -10.77 8.23 -0.28
N GLY A 105 -9.88 8.48 0.69
CA GLY A 105 -10.26 8.99 2.01
C GLY A 105 -10.92 10.36 1.94
N TYR A 106 -10.51 11.23 1.01
CA TYR A 106 -11.20 12.49 0.78
C TYR A 106 -12.61 12.27 0.22
N LEU A 107 -12.77 11.39 -0.77
CA LEU A 107 -14.06 11.19 -1.44
C LEU A 107 -15.06 10.38 -0.60
N TYR A 108 -14.59 9.41 0.18
CA TYR A 108 -15.43 8.43 0.86
C TYR A 108 -15.50 8.60 2.38
N SER A 109 -14.83 9.60 2.96
CA SER A 109 -14.84 9.80 4.41
C SER A 109 -14.94 11.26 4.85
N SER A 110 -15.38 11.40 6.10
CA SER A 110 -15.47 12.64 6.89
C SER A 110 -14.18 12.96 7.65
N ALA A 111 -13.06 12.27 7.37
CA ALA A 111 -11.75 12.50 8.00
C ALA A 111 -11.43 14.00 7.99
N SER A 112 -10.99 14.53 9.13
CA SER A 112 -10.69 15.96 9.26
C SER A 112 -9.41 16.31 8.51
N GLN A 113 -8.42 15.43 8.54
CA GLN A 113 -7.15 15.57 7.84
C GLN A 113 -6.65 14.21 7.36
N LEU A 114 -6.07 14.19 6.16
CA LEU A 114 -5.45 13.04 5.51
C LEU A 114 -4.00 13.41 5.21
N TYR A 115 -3.04 12.73 5.84
CA TYR A 115 -1.62 12.96 5.63
C TYR A 115 -0.99 11.81 4.85
N GLY A 116 -0.40 12.10 3.70
CA GLY A 116 0.46 11.16 2.98
C GLY A 116 1.92 11.43 3.31
N VAL A 117 2.64 10.44 3.81
CA VAL A 117 4.10 10.53 3.96
C VAL A 117 4.75 9.75 2.83
N GLU A 118 5.63 10.39 2.09
CA GLU A 118 6.30 9.78 0.93
C GLU A 118 7.74 10.30 0.85
N MET A 119 8.69 9.40 0.60
CA MET A 119 10.11 9.73 0.54
C MET A 119 10.54 10.14 -0.87
N ASN A 120 9.77 9.77 -1.90
CA ASN A 120 10.04 10.12 -3.27
C ASN A 120 9.39 11.47 -3.66
N ALA A 121 10.22 12.47 -3.92
CA ALA A 121 9.79 13.81 -4.29
C ALA A 121 8.90 13.86 -5.55
N ASP A 122 9.13 12.99 -6.53
CA ASP A 122 8.35 12.98 -7.77
C ASP A 122 6.92 12.47 -7.51
N PHE A 123 6.78 11.45 -6.67
CA PHE A 123 5.49 10.98 -6.18
C PHE A 123 4.76 12.08 -5.40
N CYS A 124 5.46 12.75 -4.48
CA CYS A 124 4.87 13.91 -3.78
C CYS A 124 4.40 14.98 -4.78
N GLN A 125 5.18 15.29 -5.81
CA GLN A 125 4.82 16.28 -6.81
C GLN A 125 3.55 15.87 -7.59
N LEU A 126 3.44 14.61 -8.01
CA LEU A 126 2.25 14.09 -8.69
C LEU A 126 1.00 14.14 -7.80
N GLN A 127 1.16 13.82 -6.51
CA GLN A 127 0.09 13.96 -5.54
C GLN A 127 -0.37 15.43 -5.42
N GLU A 128 0.57 16.36 -5.23
CA GLU A 128 0.28 17.80 -5.09
C GLU A 128 -0.38 18.40 -6.33
N MET A 129 0.02 17.96 -7.53
CA MET A 129 -0.65 18.34 -8.78
C MET A 129 -2.12 17.92 -8.78
N THR A 130 -2.42 16.69 -8.32
CA THR A 130 -3.78 16.15 -8.24
C THR A 130 -4.59 16.89 -7.17
N ILE A 131 -4.03 17.08 -5.97
CA ILE A 131 -4.65 17.82 -4.87
C ILE A 131 -5.02 19.23 -5.30
N THR A 132 -4.11 19.92 -6.00
CA THR A 132 -4.36 21.28 -6.49
C THR A 132 -5.43 21.29 -7.57
N LYS A 133 -5.34 20.39 -8.56
CA LYS A 133 -6.27 20.31 -9.70
C LYS A 133 -7.71 20.07 -9.24
N TYR A 134 -7.91 19.17 -8.27
CA TYR A 134 -9.24 18.80 -7.76
C TYR A 134 -9.63 19.53 -6.47
N LYS A 135 -8.79 20.45 -5.99
CA LYS A 135 -9.03 21.30 -4.80
C LYS A 135 -9.24 20.52 -3.51
N PHE A 136 -8.41 19.50 -3.25
CA PHE A 136 -8.45 18.68 -2.02
C PHE A 136 -7.60 19.26 -0.86
N ILE A 137 -7.10 20.49 -1.04
CA ILE A 137 -6.08 21.13 -0.18
C ILE A 137 -6.57 21.47 1.24
N ASP A 138 -7.88 21.45 1.47
CA ASP A 138 -8.50 21.71 2.77
C ASP A 138 -8.28 20.55 3.76
N ARG A 139 -8.16 19.31 3.27
CA ARG A 139 -8.00 18.12 4.12
C ARG A 139 -6.78 17.26 3.81
N ILE A 140 -6.31 17.23 2.56
CA ILE A 140 -5.13 16.42 2.20
C ILE A 140 -3.85 17.24 2.35
N LYS A 141 -2.83 16.63 2.96
CA LYS A 141 -1.46 17.17 3.05
C LYS A 141 -0.43 16.10 2.72
N VAL A 142 0.51 16.42 1.84
CA VAL A 142 1.62 15.52 1.50
C VAL A 142 2.88 15.99 2.24
N VAL A 143 3.57 15.04 2.87
CA VAL A 143 4.80 15.27 3.61
C VAL A 143 5.92 14.51 2.92
N HIS A 144 6.78 15.24 2.21
CA HIS A 144 7.98 14.67 1.61
C HIS A 144 9.03 14.39 2.69
N ALA A 145 9.03 13.17 3.23
CA ALA A 145 9.89 12.76 4.34
C ALA A 145 9.99 11.23 4.46
N ASP A 146 11.02 10.76 5.15
CA ASP A 146 11.05 9.42 5.73
C ASP A 146 10.09 9.37 6.92
N ILE A 147 9.22 8.36 6.97
CA ILE A 147 8.28 8.15 8.07
C ILE A 147 8.98 8.02 9.43
N CYS A 148 10.22 7.53 9.46
CA CYS A 148 11.06 7.43 10.66
C CYS A 148 11.46 8.79 11.26
N THR A 149 11.10 9.89 10.60
CA THR A 149 11.30 11.26 11.11
C THR A 149 9.98 11.90 11.57
N GLN A 150 8.83 11.22 11.39
CA GLN A 150 7.50 11.78 11.56
C GLN A 150 6.78 11.27 12.82
N ALA A 151 7.52 11.13 13.93
CA ALA A 151 7.02 10.65 15.22
C ALA A 151 5.75 11.40 15.67
N SER A 152 5.79 12.74 15.63
CA SER A 152 4.67 13.58 16.06
C SER A 152 3.41 13.40 15.22
N LEU A 153 3.54 13.01 13.95
CA LEU A 153 2.41 12.76 13.08
C LEU A 153 1.75 11.42 13.43
N LEU A 154 2.55 10.35 13.55
CA LEU A 154 2.10 9.02 13.96
C LEU A 154 1.41 9.05 15.33
N GLN A 155 1.97 9.77 16.30
CA GLN A 155 1.41 9.88 17.65
C GLN A 155 0.06 10.63 17.69
N LYS A 156 -0.22 11.48 16.71
CA LYS A 156 -1.48 12.24 16.61
C LYS A 156 -2.56 11.51 15.81
N ALA A 157 -2.18 10.56 14.98
CA ALA A 157 -3.08 9.83 14.10
C ALA A 157 -4.23 9.17 14.89
N ASP A 158 -5.36 8.96 14.24
CA ASP A 158 -6.44 8.08 14.69
C ASP A 158 -6.49 6.81 13.85
N VAL A 159 -6.04 6.89 12.60
CA VAL A 159 -5.88 5.79 11.67
C VAL A 159 -4.51 5.88 11.01
N VAL A 160 -3.80 4.76 10.93
CA VAL A 160 -2.55 4.62 10.16
C VAL A 160 -2.75 3.52 9.11
N VAL A 161 -2.42 3.80 7.85
CA VAL A 161 -2.49 2.85 6.73
C VAL A 161 -1.07 2.57 6.25
N MET A 162 -0.76 1.29 6.09
CA MET A 162 0.55 0.81 5.63
C MET A 162 0.36 -0.32 4.60
N ASN A 163 0.40 0.03 3.31
CA ASN A 163 0.31 -0.95 2.23
C ASN A 163 1.66 -1.19 1.57
N ASN A 164 2.23 -2.38 1.75
CA ASN A 164 3.47 -2.84 1.09
C ASN A 164 4.68 -1.90 1.28
N VAL A 165 4.75 -1.19 2.41
CA VAL A 165 5.60 0.01 2.55
C VAL A 165 7.10 -0.25 2.72
N PHE A 166 7.52 -1.43 3.21
CA PHE A 166 8.92 -1.66 3.59
C PHE A 166 9.60 -2.85 2.89
N GLU A 167 8.93 -3.99 2.74
CA GLU A 167 9.58 -5.24 2.30
C GLU A 167 10.30 -5.10 0.96
N TYR A 168 9.73 -4.32 0.03
CA TYR A 168 10.28 -4.09 -1.31
C TYR A 168 11.26 -2.91 -1.35
N PHE A 169 11.08 -1.92 -0.48
CA PHE A 169 11.76 -0.62 -0.60
C PHE A 169 12.95 -0.43 0.33
N LEU A 170 13.09 -1.26 1.37
CA LEU A 170 14.14 -1.14 2.40
C LEU A 170 14.95 -2.42 2.55
N ASP A 171 16.23 -2.32 2.92
CA ASP A 171 17.00 -3.50 3.33
C ASP A 171 16.50 -4.08 4.66
N ARG A 172 16.95 -5.28 5.04
CA ARG A 172 16.44 -5.97 6.23
C ARG A 172 16.66 -5.19 7.54
N LEU A 173 17.79 -4.48 7.67
CA LEU A 173 18.11 -3.71 8.88
C LEU A 173 17.28 -2.43 8.93
N GLU A 174 17.09 -1.79 7.78
CA GLU A 174 16.21 -0.63 7.63
C GLU A 174 14.76 -0.99 7.93
N GLN A 175 14.28 -2.16 7.46
CA GLN A 175 12.96 -2.68 7.80
C GLN A 175 12.77 -2.86 9.31
N VAL A 176 13.74 -3.46 10.00
CA VAL A 176 13.69 -3.62 11.46
C VAL A 176 13.57 -2.26 12.14
N ARG A 177 14.44 -1.31 11.78
CA ARG A 177 14.42 0.04 12.35
C ARG A 177 13.10 0.78 12.09
N ALA A 178 12.57 0.66 10.87
CA ALA A 178 11.31 1.30 10.50
C ALA A 178 10.14 0.70 11.29
N TRP A 179 10.04 -0.62 11.38
CA TRP A 179 9.00 -1.28 12.18
C TRP A 179 9.10 -0.96 13.67
N GLU A 180 10.31 -0.94 14.23
CA GLU A 180 10.53 -0.53 15.62
C GLU A 180 10.10 0.93 15.84
N PHE A 181 10.43 1.82 14.91
CA PHE A 181 10.00 3.21 14.98
C PHE A 181 8.48 3.35 14.93
N ILE A 182 7.80 2.62 14.02
CA ILE A 182 6.34 2.58 13.93
C ILE A 182 5.75 2.08 15.25
N ALA A 183 6.23 0.95 15.75
CA ALA A 183 5.76 0.39 17.01
C ALA A 183 6.01 1.31 18.20
N CYS A 184 7.09 2.08 18.22
CA CYS A 184 7.37 3.06 19.27
C CYS A 184 6.45 4.29 19.22
N ASN A 185 5.96 4.70 18.04
CA ASN A 185 5.21 5.95 17.87
C ASN A 185 3.71 5.77 17.65
N VAL A 186 3.27 4.60 17.18
CA VAL A 186 1.86 4.23 17.01
C VAL A 186 1.37 3.57 18.30
N ARG A 187 1.20 4.39 19.35
CA ARG A 187 0.87 3.96 20.73
C ARG A 187 -0.44 4.52 21.28
N LYS A 188 -1.12 5.38 20.52
CA LYS A 188 -2.39 5.95 20.95
C LYS A 188 -3.44 4.85 21.06
N ARG A 189 -3.89 4.58 22.28
CA ARG A 189 -4.89 3.55 22.57
C ARG A 189 -6.15 3.75 21.73
N GLY A 190 -6.62 2.68 21.10
CA GLY A 190 -7.79 2.69 20.23
C GLY A 190 -7.55 3.23 18.81
N LEU A 191 -6.33 3.66 18.48
CA LEU A 191 -5.94 3.93 17.09
C LEU A 191 -6.14 2.67 16.25
N LEU A 192 -6.58 2.87 15.00
CA LEU A 192 -6.72 1.80 14.02
C LEU A 192 -5.50 1.76 13.10
N LEU A 193 -4.87 0.60 13.00
CA LEU A 193 -3.73 0.35 12.13
C LEU A 193 -4.15 -0.64 11.06
N ILE A 194 -4.05 -0.24 9.79
CA ILE A 194 -4.30 -1.10 8.63
C ILE A 194 -2.95 -1.48 8.04
N THR A 195 -2.76 -2.78 7.81
CA THR A 195 -1.57 -3.27 7.10
C THR A 195 -1.93 -4.22 5.97
N VAL A 196 -1.12 -4.15 4.92
CA VAL A 196 -1.06 -5.14 3.84
C VAL A 196 0.42 -5.43 3.59
N PRO A 197 0.91 -6.67 3.78
CA PRO A 197 0.21 -7.82 4.34
C PRO A 197 0.01 -7.70 5.87
N SER A 198 -0.39 -8.79 6.53
CA SER A 198 -0.52 -8.83 8.01
C SER A 198 0.76 -8.41 8.74
N LEU A 199 0.61 -7.90 9.97
CA LEU A 199 1.77 -7.62 10.84
C LEU A 199 2.58 -8.88 11.14
N LYS A 200 1.89 -10.02 11.31
CA LYS A 200 2.55 -11.31 11.55
C LYS A 200 3.47 -11.68 10.39
N GLU A 201 2.98 -11.57 9.17
CA GLU A 201 3.77 -11.85 7.97
C GLU A 201 4.93 -10.87 7.82
N SER A 202 4.63 -9.56 7.90
CA SER A 202 5.60 -8.48 7.77
C SER A 202 6.77 -8.60 8.76
N LEU A 203 6.50 -9.03 9.99
CA LEU A 203 7.50 -9.16 11.05
C LEU A 203 8.14 -10.55 11.13
N SER A 204 7.51 -11.60 10.59
CA SER A 204 7.99 -12.99 10.73
C SER A 204 9.41 -13.23 10.21
N LYS A 205 9.80 -12.49 9.17
CA LYS A 205 11.12 -12.57 8.54
C LYS A 205 12.13 -11.62 9.18
N LEU A 206 11.74 -10.83 10.18
CA LEU A 206 12.57 -9.79 10.79
C LEU A 206 12.91 -10.15 12.24
N GLN A 207 14.12 -9.78 12.66
CA GLN A 207 14.54 -9.91 14.06
C GLN A 207 14.18 -8.61 14.78
N THR A 208 12.94 -8.52 15.27
CA THR A 208 12.42 -7.35 16.00
C THR A 208 12.03 -7.73 17.41
N ASP A 209 12.16 -6.80 18.35
CA ASP A 209 11.69 -6.97 19.74
C ASP A 209 10.19 -6.66 19.91
N ILE A 210 9.45 -6.48 18.81
CA ILE A 210 8.03 -6.11 18.81
C ILE A 210 7.17 -7.29 19.26
N GLN A 211 6.53 -7.15 20.42
CA GLN A 211 5.56 -8.11 20.94
C GLN A 211 4.14 -7.71 20.52
N LEU A 212 3.62 -8.33 19.45
CA LEU A 212 2.30 -8.01 18.89
C LEU A 212 1.17 -8.08 19.93
N SER A 213 1.17 -9.11 20.79
CA SER A 213 0.15 -9.28 21.83
C SER A 213 0.13 -8.19 22.91
N GLN A 214 1.20 -7.39 23.01
CA GLN A 214 1.28 -6.25 23.93
C GLN A 214 1.08 -4.90 23.21
N TRP A 215 1.04 -4.90 21.88
CA TRP A 215 0.95 -3.69 21.08
C TRP A 215 -0.42 -3.53 20.43
N VAL A 216 -0.96 -4.61 19.87
CA VAL A 216 -2.15 -4.58 19.03
C VAL A 216 -3.09 -5.77 19.29
N GLU A 217 -4.37 -5.54 19.00
CA GLU A 217 -5.40 -6.57 18.88
C GLU A 217 -5.90 -6.57 17.43
N GLU A 218 -5.84 -7.73 16.76
CA GLU A 218 -6.39 -7.87 15.41
C GLU A 218 -7.91 -7.92 15.45
N ILE A 219 -8.56 -7.12 14.58
CA ILE A 219 -10.01 -7.09 14.42
C ILE A 219 -10.35 -7.93 13.18
N GLN A 220 -11.20 -8.94 13.37
CA GLN A 220 -11.69 -9.72 12.23
C GLN A 220 -12.59 -8.88 11.33
N LEU A 221 -12.24 -8.85 10.04
CA LEU A 221 -13.02 -8.19 9.01
C LEU A 221 -14.04 -9.15 8.41
N ASN A 222 -15.19 -8.60 8.02
CA ASN A 222 -16.18 -9.33 7.25
C ASN A 222 -16.00 -9.00 5.75
N TYR A 223 -15.38 -9.93 5.03
CA TYR A 223 -15.12 -9.80 3.59
C TYR A 223 -16.38 -10.05 2.73
N ASP A 224 -17.41 -10.68 3.29
CA ASP A 224 -18.66 -11.00 2.57
C ASP A 224 -19.59 -9.78 2.47
N VAL A 225 -19.24 -8.63 3.04
CA VAL A 225 -20.05 -7.39 2.92
C VAL A 225 -19.99 -6.81 1.51
N TYR A 226 -18.90 -7.08 0.78
CA TYR A 226 -18.68 -6.55 -0.55
C TYR A 226 -19.12 -7.60 -1.60
N MET A 227 -20.37 -7.49 -2.06
CA MET A 227 -21.06 -8.47 -2.94
C MET A 227 -21.22 -7.97 -4.39
N GLU A 228 -20.26 -7.18 -4.89
CA GLU A 228 -20.19 -6.88 -6.32
C GLU A 228 -19.77 -8.16 -7.09
N LYS A 229 -20.16 -8.29 -8.36
CA LYS A 229 -20.04 -9.57 -9.10
C LYS A 229 -18.62 -10.00 -9.46
N GLU A 230 -17.61 -9.16 -9.20
CA GLU A 230 -16.22 -9.31 -9.64
C GLU A 230 -15.25 -8.93 -8.52
N VAL A 231 -15.52 -9.39 -7.31
CA VAL A 231 -14.68 -9.05 -6.14
C VAL A 231 -13.54 -10.03 -6.04
N ASP A 232 -12.31 -9.53 -6.20
CA ASP A 232 -11.10 -10.27 -5.84
C ASP A 232 -11.03 -10.38 -4.31
N ARG A 233 -11.65 -11.45 -3.80
CA ARG A 233 -11.67 -11.77 -2.37
C ARG A 233 -10.27 -12.02 -1.83
N GLU A 234 -9.38 -12.60 -2.63
CA GLU A 234 -8.01 -12.91 -2.18
C GLU A 234 -7.24 -11.62 -1.90
N ALA A 235 -7.41 -10.59 -2.73
CA ALA A 235 -6.85 -9.26 -2.48
C ALA A 235 -7.41 -8.62 -1.20
N LEU A 236 -8.74 -8.69 -0.98
CA LEU A 236 -9.34 -8.14 0.24
C LEU A 236 -8.86 -8.86 1.51
N GLU A 237 -8.64 -10.17 1.44
CA GLU A 237 -8.15 -10.98 2.56
C GLU A 237 -6.71 -10.64 2.97
N GLN A 238 -5.95 -9.92 2.13
CA GLN A 238 -4.63 -9.37 2.49
C GLN A 238 -4.72 -8.11 3.35
N ILE A 239 -5.92 -7.53 3.54
CA ILE A 239 -6.13 -6.32 4.33
C ILE A 239 -6.39 -6.69 5.77
N HIS A 240 -5.49 -6.28 6.67
CA HIS A 240 -5.62 -6.55 8.09
C HIS A 240 -5.86 -5.26 8.88
N LEU A 241 -6.81 -5.33 9.81
CA LEU A 241 -7.13 -4.23 10.73
C LEU A 241 -6.71 -4.59 12.14
N TYR A 242 -6.02 -3.68 12.78
CA TYR A 242 -5.57 -3.79 14.16
C TYR A 242 -6.03 -2.59 14.97
N LYS A 243 -6.30 -2.80 16.26
CA LYS A 243 -6.52 -1.76 17.25
C LYS A 243 -5.35 -1.72 18.22
N ILE A 244 -4.79 -0.54 18.44
CA ILE A 244 -3.70 -0.34 19.41
C ILE A 244 -4.24 -0.50 20.84
N LEU A 245 -3.53 -1.28 21.66
CA LEU A 245 -3.90 -1.65 23.04
C LEU A 245 -3.77 -0.52 24.07
#